data_AF-A0A3M1NDI9-F1
#
_entry.id   AF-A0A3M1NDI9-F1
#
_cell.length_a   1.000
_cell.length_b   1.000
_cell.length_c   1.000
_cell.angle_alpha   90.00
_cell.angle_beta   90.00
_cell.angle_gamma   90.00
#
_symmetry.space_group_name_H-M   'P 1'
#
loop_
_entity.id
_entity.type
_entity.pdbx_description
1 polymer ?
#
loop_
_entity_poly.entity_id
_entity_poly.type
_entity_poly.pdbx_seq_one_letter_code
_entity_poly.pdbx_strand_id
1 'polypeptide(L)' 'MTDMKPGAGEDVPIIESARPADWNAIRALVEAAGLPVDGLHRVLGTALVARQGAEVVGTAALELYADGALLRSVAVAR' A
#
# COMPACT_ATOMS: atom_id res chain seq x y z
N MET A 1 -26.67 3.78 -29.42
CA MET A 1 -25.62 2.90 -28.91
C MET A 1 -24.63 3.79 -28.19
N THR A 2 -24.97 4.13 -26.95
CA THR A 2 -24.31 5.21 -26.20
C THR A 2 -22.95 4.71 -25.77
N ASP A 3 -21.92 5.35 -26.31
CA ASP A 3 -20.55 5.23 -25.83
C ASP A 3 -20.54 5.74 -24.38
N MET A 4 -20.33 4.81 -23.44
CA MET A 4 -20.31 5.10 -22.02
C MET A 4 -18.95 5.74 -21.72
N LYS A 5 -18.85 7.06 -21.86
CA LYS A 5 -17.70 7.83 -21.36
C LYS A 5 -17.50 7.46 -19.89
N PRO A 6 -16.29 7.04 -19.45
CA PRO A 6 -16.02 6.89 -18.03
C PRO A 6 -16.28 8.25 -17.38
N GLY A 7 -17.20 8.27 -16.42
CA GLY A 7 -17.52 9.47 -15.66
C GLY A 7 -16.25 9.98 -14.97
N ALA A 8 -16.06 11.28 -14.90
CA ALA A 8 -15.13 11.85 -13.93
C ALA A 8 -15.58 11.39 -12.53
N GLY A 9 -14.89 10.43 -11.89
CA GLY A 9 -15.37 9.91 -10.60
C GLY A 9 -14.85 8.57 -10.06
N GLU A 10 -13.85 7.92 -10.67
CA GLU A 10 -13.13 6.85 -9.96
C GLU A 10 -11.71 7.35 -9.70
N ASP A 11 -11.46 7.83 -8.48
CA ASP A 11 -10.11 8.11 -8.00
C ASP A 11 -9.36 6.75 -7.88
N VAL A 12 -8.90 6.21 -9.01
CA VAL A 12 -8.17 4.94 -9.07
C VAL A 12 -6.86 5.11 -8.30
N PRO A 13 -6.58 4.28 -7.27
CA PRO A 13 -5.35 4.40 -6.51
C PRO A 13 -4.12 4.16 -7.39
N ILE A 14 -3.10 5.00 -7.22
CA ILE A 14 -1.80 4.86 -7.88
C ILE A 14 -0.88 4.03 -6.99
N ILE A 15 -0.25 3.00 -7.56
CA ILE A 15 0.74 2.19 -6.85
C ILE A 15 2.12 2.83 -6.99
N GLU A 16 2.77 3.14 -5.88
CA GLU A 16 4.12 3.72 -5.85
C GLU A 16 4.94 3.21 -4.66
N SER A 17 6.25 3.48 -4.67
CA SER A 17 7.12 3.19 -3.53
C SER A 17 6.72 3.99 -2.30
N ALA A 18 6.73 3.33 -1.13
CA ALA A 18 6.51 3.97 0.15
C ALA A 18 7.62 4.99 0.45
N ARG A 19 7.25 6.08 1.13
CA ARG A 19 8.16 7.12 1.61
C ARG A 19 8.24 7.06 3.14
N PRO A 20 9.31 7.58 3.78
CA PRO A 20 9.39 7.63 5.24
C PRO A 20 8.17 8.27 5.92
N ALA A 21 7.56 9.27 5.25
CA ALA A 21 6.35 9.95 5.74
C ALA A 21 5.09 9.07 5.75
N ASP A 22 5.05 7.99 4.95
CA ASP A 22 3.90 7.08 4.88
C ASP A 22 3.85 6.08 6.05
N TRP A 23 4.89 6.04 6.90
CA TRP A 23 5.03 5.05 7.99
C TRP A 23 3.77 4.92 8.87
N ASN A 24 3.23 6.04 9.34
CA ASN A 24 2.08 6.02 10.25
C ASN A 24 0.83 5.46 9.55
N ALA A 25 0.62 5.77 8.27
CA ALA A 25 -0.52 5.28 7.50
C ALA A 25 -0.38 3.77 7.19
N ILE A 26 0.81 3.34 6.77
CA ILE A 26 1.13 1.93 6.53
C ILE A 26 0.92 1.10 7.80
N ARG A 27 1.46 1.56 8.93
CA ARG A 27 1.30 0.90 10.22
C ARG A 27 -0.18 0.77 10.60
N ALA A 28 -0.95 1.85 10.46
CA ALA A 28 -2.38 1.84 10.79
C ALA A 28 -3.18 0.84 9.92
N LEU A 29 -2.89 0.76 8.61
CA LEU A 29 -3.52 -0.22 7.73
C LEU A 29 -3.21 -1.67 8.13
N VAL A 30 -1.94 -1.95 8.44
CA VAL A 30 -1.50 -3.30 8.86
C VAL A 30 -2.14 -3.68 10.21
N GLU A 31 -2.18 -2.76 11.17
CA GLU A 31 -2.85 -2.98 12.48
C GLU A 31 -4.37 -3.18 12.31
N ALA A 32 -5.03 -2.37 11.47
CA ALA A 32 -6.47 -2.48 11.20
C ALA A 32 -6.85 -3.77 10.45
N ALA A 33 -5.92 -4.35 9.71
CA ALA A 33 -6.04 -5.67 9.09
C ALA A 33 -5.77 -6.84 10.08
N GLY A 34 -5.38 -6.56 11.33
CA GLY A 34 -5.03 -7.56 12.32
C GLY A 34 -3.70 -8.27 12.03
N LEU A 35 -2.83 -7.66 11.23
CA LEU A 35 -1.55 -8.22 10.85
C LEU A 35 -0.43 -7.76 11.82
N PRO A 36 0.60 -8.59 12.06
CA PRO A 36 1.74 -8.17 12.89
C PRO A 36 2.50 -6.98 12.30
N VAL A 37 2.89 -6.03 13.14
CA VAL A 37 3.73 -4.87 12.77
C VAL A 37 5.21 -5.05 13.08
N ASP A 38 5.58 -6.11 13.78
CA ASP A 38 6.95 -6.37 14.17
C ASP A 38 7.86 -6.49 12.95
N GLY A 39 8.91 -5.67 12.93
CA GLY A 39 9.87 -5.63 11.82
C GLY A 39 9.40 -4.86 10.57
N LEU A 40 8.16 -4.37 10.52
CA LEU A 40 7.61 -3.68 9.35
C LEU A 40 8.42 -2.43 8.97
N HIS A 41 8.91 -1.67 9.94
CA HIS A 41 9.75 -0.49 9.69
C HIS A 41 11.06 -0.84 8.95
N ARG A 42 11.59 -2.06 9.10
CA ARG A 42 12.84 -2.49 8.44
C ARG A 42 12.67 -2.69 6.94
N VAL A 43 11.46 -3.02 6.50
CA VAL A 43 11.11 -3.27 5.11
C VAL A 43 10.38 -2.10 4.46
N LEU A 44 10.33 -0.94 5.14
CA LEU A 44 9.65 0.25 4.62
C LEU A 44 10.25 0.72 3.29
N GLY A 45 11.58 0.64 3.13
CA GLY A 45 12.28 1.06 1.92
C GLY A 45 11.95 0.22 0.67
N THR A 46 11.31 -0.93 0.85
CA THR A 46 10.91 -1.87 -0.21
C THR A 46 9.40 -2.08 -0.25
N ALA A 47 8.64 -1.35 0.56
CA ALA A 47 7.19 -1.40 0.57
C ALA A 47 6.60 -0.56 -0.59
N LEU A 48 5.45 -1.01 -1.07
CA LEU A 48 4.59 -0.26 -1.99
C LEU A 48 3.39 0.29 -1.23
N VAL A 49 2.86 1.41 -1.69
CA VAL A 49 1.59 1.98 -1.24
C VAL A 49 0.65 2.16 -2.43
N ALA A 50 -0.65 1.97 -2.18
CA ALA A 50 -1.71 2.44 -3.06
C ALA A 50 -2.16 3.82 -2.55
N ARG A 51 -2.05 4.85 -3.38
CA ARG A 51 -2.39 6.23 -3.01
C ARG A 51 -3.60 6.74 -3.79
N GLN A 52 -4.58 7.25 -3.05
CA GLN A 52 -5.73 7.97 -3.58
C GLN A 52 -5.56 9.44 -3.19
N GLY A 53 -5.14 10.29 -4.15
CA GLY A 53 -4.76 11.67 -3.86
C GLY A 53 -3.57 11.77 -2.89
N ALA A 54 -3.79 12.26 -1.67
CA ALA A 54 -2.76 12.31 -0.63
C ALA A 54 -2.81 11.10 0.33
N GLU A 55 -3.90 10.33 0.28
CA GLU A 55 -4.19 9.27 1.25
C GLU A 55 -3.59 7.93 0.80
N VAL A 56 -2.92 7.25 1.72
CA VAL A 56 -2.49 5.86 1.52
C VAL A 56 -3.66 4.95 1.88
N VAL A 57 -4.25 4.34 0.86
CA VAL A 57 -5.42 3.45 0.98
C VAL A 57 -5.05 1.97 0.95
N GLY A 58 -3.78 1.65 0.69
CA GLY A 58 -3.28 0.27 0.73
C GLY A 58 -1.76 0.20 0.80
N THR A 59 -1.24 -0.96 1.18
CA THR A 59 0.20 -1.23 1.24
C THR A 59 0.54 -2.68 0.99
N ALA A 60 1.73 -2.92 0.42
CA ALA A 60 2.37 -4.22 0.31
C ALA A 60 3.83 -4.12 0.77
N ALA A 61 4.19 -4.78 1.87
CA ALA A 61 5.54 -4.75 2.42
C ALA A 61 6.34 -5.97 1.97
N LEU A 62 7.52 -5.74 1.39
CA LEU A 62 8.37 -6.78 0.79
C LEU A 62 9.69 -6.88 1.54
N GLU A 63 10.06 -8.08 1.97
CA GLU A 63 11.43 -8.37 2.42
C GLU A 63 12.19 -9.01 1.26
N LEU A 64 13.27 -8.37 0.81
CA LEU A 64 14.04 -8.83 -0.35
C LEU A 64 15.13 -9.82 0.06
N TYR A 65 15.28 -10.87 -0.72
CA TYR A 65 16.35 -11.87 -0.66
C TYR A 65 17.04 -11.98 -2.03
N ALA A 66 18.14 -12.72 -2.11
CA ALA A 66 18.92 -12.85 -3.34
C ALA A 66 18.08 -13.37 -4.53
N ASP A 67 17.18 -14.33 -4.28
CA ASP A 67 16.45 -15.04 -5.32
C ASP A 67 14.95 -14.70 -5.36
N GLY A 68 14.51 -13.68 -4.62
CA GLY A 68 13.10 -13.31 -4.58
C GLY A 68 12.73 -12.38 -3.42
N ALA A 69 11.43 -12.26 -3.17
CA ALA A 69 10.89 -11.42 -2.10
C ALA A 69 9.82 -12.17 -1.30
N LEU A 70 9.83 -11.98 0.02
CA LEU A 70 8.75 -12.38 0.91
C LEU A 70 7.76 -11.22 1.05
N LEU A 71 6.49 -11.50 0.78
CA LEU A 71 5.40 -10.59 1.08
C LEU A 71 5.08 -10.65 2.59
N ARG A 72 5.54 -9.67 3.35
CA ARG A 72 5.38 -9.62 4.81
C ARG A 72 3.95 -9.28 5.23
N SER A 73 3.32 -8.37 4.50
CA SER A 73 1.95 -7.93 4.75
C SER A 73 1.36 -7.29 3.49
N VAL A 74 0.06 -7.49 3.28
CA VAL A 74 -0.76 -6.68 2.36
C VAL A 74 -2.02 -6.26 3.10
N ALA A 75 -2.30 -4.97 3.09
CA ALA A 75 -3.48 -4.41 3.72
C ALA A 75 -4.08 -3.32 2.83
N VAL A 76 -5.41 -3.22 2.84
CA VAL A 76 -6.19 -2.20 2.13
C VAL A 76 -7.20 -1.63 3.12
N ALA A 77 -7.47 -0.33 3.03
CA ALA A 77 -8.56 0.31 3.76
C ALA A 77 -9.90 -0.36 3.39
N ARG A 78 -10.81 -0.49 4.37
CA ARG A 78 -12.14 -1.06 4.15
C ARG A 78 -13.11 -0.04 3.56
#